data_AF-A0A7Y2AJC8-F1
#
_entry.id   AF-A0A7Y2AJC8-F1
#
_cell.length_a   1.000
_cell.length_b   1.000
_cell.length_c   1.000
_cell.angle_alpha   90.00
_cell.angle_beta   90.00
_cell.angle_gamma   90.00
#
_symmetry.space_group_name_H-M   'P 1'
#
loop_
_entity.id
_entity.type
_entity.pdbx_description
1 polymer ?
#
loop_
_entity_poly.entity_id
_entity_poly.type
_entity_poly.pdbx_seq_one_letter_code
_entity_poly.pdbx_strand_id
1 'polypeptide(L)'
;GHLLGSASAEVRIDDPSGKQLSLLFSGDLGPEEKAFHPEPDAPVGYDYIICESTYGNRERDDYTLEKRREALKTELTRALKRNGNVVIPSFAVERSQELLHDIGVLLATKAIPDCDVYLDSPLARKATEVFIKHSDELQDIAMDESQLFRNKRFHIVQSVEESKAINNHKKGAVIISASGMCTAGRIKHHLKANIHRKECTVLFVGYQAPGTLGHIITSGAKRVRIHGKEYKVAADIRRLGNYSAHADQAELIEWVLERGPVTGALFLNHGEDDARAAMRELLGAKGLDTNKIFMPQFDESFELVAGDTPVSTGKPKPRIDVTELKTDWHYDYAAFMLELSAKLDGIEDHKDRRELIRRVSAALRQ
;
A
#
# COMPACT_ATOMS: atom_id res chain seq x y z
N GLY A 1 -7.42 5.71 -12.87
CA GLY A 1 -6.38 6.36 -12.06
C GLY A 1 -5.74 5.49 -10.97
N HIS A 2 -6.42 4.55 -10.31
CA HIS A 2 -5.82 3.83 -9.16
C HIS A 2 -4.97 2.60 -9.51
N LEU A 3 -5.52 1.65 -10.27
CA LEU A 3 -4.78 0.52 -10.83
C LEU A 3 -5.23 0.31 -12.28
N LEU A 4 -4.52 -0.53 -13.02
CA LEU A 4 -4.98 -0.98 -14.34
C LEU A 4 -6.40 -1.57 -14.25
N GLY A 5 -7.34 -0.98 -14.99
CA GLY A 5 -8.76 -1.35 -15.00
C GLY A 5 -9.58 -0.80 -13.83
N SER A 6 -9.01 0.07 -12.98
CA SER A 6 -9.80 0.80 -11.96
C SER A 6 -10.82 1.73 -12.61
N ALA A 7 -12.02 1.79 -12.04
CA ALA A 7 -13.10 2.63 -12.50
C ALA A 7 -13.91 3.16 -11.31
N SER A 8 -14.38 4.40 -11.44
CA SER A 8 -15.51 4.88 -10.65
C SER A 8 -16.81 4.36 -11.26
N ALA A 9 -17.81 4.07 -10.43
CA ALA A 9 -19.07 3.52 -10.87
C ALA A 9 -20.19 4.55 -10.76
N GLU A 10 -20.79 4.88 -11.89
CA GLU A 10 -22.02 5.66 -11.97
C GLU A 10 -23.24 4.74 -11.88
N VAL A 11 -24.18 5.07 -11.00
CA VAL A 11 -25.45 4.34 -10.85
C VAL A 11 -26.60 5.32 -11.01
N ARG A 12 -27.49 5.03 -11.96
CA ARG A 12 -28.73 5.78 -12.18
C ARG A 12 -29.93 4.89 -11.91
N ILE A 13 -30.85 5.37 -11.11
CA ILE A 13 -32.04 4.64 -10.69
C ILE A 13 -33.25 5.53 -10.92
N ASP A 14 -34.25 5.03 -11.63
CA ASP A 14 -35.50 5.75 -11.79
C ASP A 14 -36.30 5.66 -10.49
N ASP A 15 -36.57 6.81 -9.88
CA ASP A 15 -37.38 6.94 -8.68
C ASP A 15 -38.87 6.77 -9.03
N PRO A 16 -39.68 6.09 -8.20
CA PRO A 16 -41.14 6.05 -8.34
C PRO A 16 -41.83 7.41 -8.54
N SER A 17 -41.22 8.53 -8.12
CA SER A 17 -41.75 9.88 -8.37
C SER A 17 -41.52 10.41 -9.80
N GLY A 18 -40.76 9.69 -10.63
CA GLY A 18 -40.39 10.06 -11.99
C GLY A 18 -39.11 10.89 -12.11
N LYS A 19 -38.41 11.16 -11.00
CA LYS A 19 -37.04 11.70 -10.99
C LYS A 19 -36.02 10.57 -11.23
N GLN A 20 -34.81 10.91 -11.64
CA GLN A 20 -33.71 9.95 -11.73
C GLN A 20 -32.73 10.23 -10.59
N LEU A 21 -32.56 9.25 -9.71
CA LEU A 21 -31.54 9.24 -8.67
C LEU A 21 -30.18 8.91 -9.30
N SER A 22 -29.17 9.72 -9.00
CA SER A 22 -27.82 9.58 -9.53
C SER A 22 -26.79 9.44 -8.41
N LEU A 23 -26.01 8.37 -8.45
CA LEU A 23 -24.94 8.09 -7.49
C LEU A 23 -23.60 7.91 -8.21
N LEU A 24 -22.53 8.43 -7.61
CA LEU A 24 -21.17 8.19 -8.02
C LEU A 24 -20.40 7.49 -6.89
N PHE A 25 -19.88 6.30 -7.18
CA PHE A 25 -18.92 5.62 -6.32
C PHE A 25 -17.52 5.87 -6.86
N SER A 26 -16.65 6.49 -6.07
CA SER A 26 -15.28 6.77 -6.49
C SER A 26 -14.48 5.49 -6.79
N GLY A 27 -14.73 4.44 -6.01
CA GLY A 27 -13.75 3.36 -5.84
C GLY A 27 -12.49 3.90 -5.16
N ASP A 28 -11.37 3.24 -5.36
CA ASP A 28 -10.07 3.82 -4.98
C ASP A 28 -9.63 4.81 -6.06
N LEU A 29 -9.16 5.98 -5.65
CA LEU A 29 -8.71 7.06 -6.52
C LEU A 29 -7.19 7.08 -6.56
N GLY A 30 -6.61 7.28 -7.74
CA GLY A 30 -5.17 7.42 -7.90
C GLY A 30 -4.69 8.83 -7.61
N PRO A 31 -3.41 9.03 -7.24
CA PRO A 31 -2.80 10.36 -7.25
C PRO A 31 -2.77 10.93 -8.68
N GLU A 32 -2.70 12.25 -8.78
CA GLU A 32 -2.56 12.99 -10.04
C GLU A 32 -1.26 12.59 -10.75
N GLU A 33 -0.16 12.63 -10.00
CA GLU A 33 1.18 12.32 -10.52
C GLU A 33 1.45 10.81 -10.54
N LYS A 34 0.90 10.13 -11.55
CA LYS A 34 1.00 8.68 -11.71
C LYS A 34 1.31 8.23 -13.14
N ALA A 35 2.15 7.21 -13.25
CA ALA A 35 2.41 6.56 -14.53
C ALA A 35 1.27 5.58 -14.90
N PHE A 36 1.11 5.35 -16.20
CA PHE A 36 0.26 4.35 -16.85
C PHE A 36 -1.22 4.67 -16.99
N HIS A 37 -1.78 5.58 -16.18
CA HIS A 37 -3.21 5.81 -16.15
C HIS A 37 -3.53 7.28 -16.37
N PRO A 38 -4.66 7.60 -17.03
CA PRO A 38 -5.20 8.94 -16.93
C PRO A 38 -5.60 9.25 -15.47
N GLU A 39 -5.65 10.55 -15.19
CA GLU A 39 -6.22 11.09 -13.96
C GLU A 39 -7.65 10.54 -13.74
N PRO A 40 -8.04 10.28 -12.48
CA PRO A 40 -9.41 9.86 -12.19
C PRO A 40 -10.42 10.96 -12.57
N ASP A 41 -11.25 10.71 -13.56
CA ASP A 41 -12.29 11.64 -14.03
C ASP A 41 -13.71 11.10 -13.78
N ALA A 42 -14.67 12.00 -13.58
CA ALA A 42 -16.10 11.70 -13.53
C ALA A 42 -16.94 12.93 -13.92
N PRO A 43 -18.15 12.74 -14.49
CA PRO A 43 -19.11 13.82 -14.70
C PRO A 43 -19.45 14.61 -13.42
N VAL A 44 -20.19 15.70 -13.58
CA VAL A 44 -20.65 16.56 -12.46
C VAL A 44 -22.14 16.38 -12.20
N GLY A 45 -22.60 16.83 -11.03
CA GLY A 45 -24.03 17.01 -10.75
C GLY A 45 -24.76 15.76 -10.27
N TYR A 46 -24.11 14.96 -9.43
CA TYR A 46 -24.73 13.79 -8.80
C TYR A 46 -25.55 14.14 -7.55
N ASP A 47 -26.56 13.33 -7.25
CA ASP A 47 -27.31 13.45 -6.00
C ASP A 47 -26.47 13.00 -4.81
N TYR A 48 -25.76 11.89 -4.99
CA TYR A 48 -24.92 11.30 -3.96
C TYR A 48 -23.55 10.92 -4.48
N ILE A 49 -22.52 11.26 -3.73
CA ILE A 49 -21.15 10.78 -3.98
C ILE A 49 -20.74 9.90 -2.82
N ILE A 50 -20.18 8.73 -3.12
CA ILE A 50 -19.55 7.82 -2.17
C ILE A 50 -18.05 7.84 -2.49
N CYS A 51 -17.28 8.55 -1.66
CA CYS A 51 -15.86 8.79 -1.88
C CYS A 51 -15.00 7.98 -0.91
N GLU A 52 -13.89 7.43 -1.39
CA GLU A 52 -12.84 6.89 -0.53
C GLU A 52 -12.19 7.98 0.33
N SER A 53 -11.52 7.58 1.41
CA SER A 53 -10.90 8.50 2.37
C SER A 53 -9.61 7.96 2.96
N THR A 54 -8.91 7.07 2.22
CA THR A 54 -7.73 6.34 2.73
C THR A 54 -6.66 7.29 3.28
N TYR A 55 -6.47 8.45 2.64
CA TYR A 55 -5.55 9.49 3.06
C TYR A 55 -6.25 10.83 3.36
N GLY A 56 -7.51 10.80 3.79
CA GLY A 56 -8.28 12.01 4.11
C GLY A 56 -7.68 12.91 5.20
N ASN A 57 -6.75 12.41 6.03
CA ASN A 57 -5.98 13.17 7.03
C ASN A 57 -4.51 13.39 6.65
N ARG A 58 -4.09 13.04 5.44
CA ARG A 58 -2.68 13.01 5.07
C ARG A 58 -2.44 13.70 3.73
N GLU A 59 -1.95 14.92 3.81
CA GLU A 59 -1.30 15.60 2.70
C GLU A 59 0.10 15.00 2.47
N ARG A 60 0.47 14.78 1.22
CA ARG A 60 1.83 14.37 0.85
C ARG A 60 2.58 15.57 0.30
N ASP A 61 3.91 15.50 0.36
CA ASP A 61 4.73 16.46 -0.39
C ASP A 61 4.38 16.32 -1.87
N ASP A 62 4.16 17.45 -2.56
CA ASP A 62 3.95 17.46 -4.00
C ASP A 62 5.15 16.82 -4.73
N TYR A 63 4.89 15.70 -5.42
CA TYR A 63 5.88 14.99 -6.21
C TYR A 63 5.43 14.79 -7.65
N THR A 64 6.10 15.47 -8.57
CA THR A 64 6.12 15.11 -10.00
C THR A 64 6.71 13.72 -10.22
N LEU A 65 6.37 13.05 -11.33
CA LEU A 65 7.04 11.81 -11.75
C LEU A 65 8.58 11.93 -11.84
N GLU A 66 9.13 13.09 -12.19
CA GLU A 66 10.57 13.36 -12.22
C GLU A 66 11.18 13.29 -10.81
N LYS A 67 10.59 14.00 -9.84
CA LYS A 67 11.02 13.97 -8.43
C LYS A 67 10.95 12.57 -7.85
N ARG A 68 9.89 11.81 -8.17
CA ARG A 68 9.75 10.40 -7.77
C ARG A 68 10.93 9.56 -8.30
N ARG A 69 11.25 9.69 -9.60
CA ARG A 69 12.40 9.00 -10.22
C ARG A 69 13.73 9.42 -9.61
N GLU A 70 13.93 10.71 -9.30
CA GLU A 70 15.16 11.20 -8.66
C GLU A 70 15.33 10.67 -7.23
N ALA A 71 14.24 10.56 -6.47
CA ALA A 71 14.25 9.97 -5.14
C ALA A 71 14.62 8.48 -5.20
N LEU A 72 14.04 7.72 -6.14
CA LEU A 72 14.41 6.32 -6.38
C LEU A 72 15.88 6.18 -6.79
N LYS A 73 16.36 7.01 -7.72
CA LYS A 73 17.77 7.05 -8.15
C LYS A 73 18.70 7.27 -6.98
N THR A 74 18.36 8.19 -6.08
CA THR A 74 19.15 8.49 -4.88
C THR A 74 19.29 7.26 -3.99
N GLU A 75 18.16 6.60 -3.69
CA GLU A 75 18.15 5.41 -2.84
C GLU A 75 18.87 4.21 -3.50
N LEU A 76 18.64 3.95 -4.79
CA LEU A 76 19.31 2.87 -5.51
C LEU A 76 20.81 3.12 -5.65
N THR A 77 21.24 4.33 -5.99
CA THR A 77 22.66 4.68 -6.09
C THR A 77 23.37 4.50 -4.76
N ARG A 78 22.77 4.98 -3.66
CA ARG A 78 23.27 4.77 -2.30
C ARG A 78 23.39 3.28 -1.98
N ALA A 79 22.33 2.52 -2.25
CA ALA A 79 22.26 1.10 -1.93
C ALA A 79 23.28 0.27 -2.73
N LEU A 80 23.41 0.52 -4.03
CA LEU A 80 24.35 -0.17 -4.91
C LEU A 80 25.82 0.15 -4.57
N LYS A 81 26.13 1.38 -4.14
CA LYS A 81 27.47 1.77 -3.66
C LYS A 81 27.92 0.98 -2.43
N ARG A 82 26.99 0.43 -1.64
CA ARG A 82 27.31 -0.41 -0.48
C ARG A 82 27.72 -1.84 -0.86
N ASN A 83 27.68 -2.18 -2.16
CA ASN A 83 28.14 -3.45 -2.71
C ASN A 83 27.38 -4.68 -2.15
N GLY A 84 26.12 -4.48 -1.72
CA GLY A 84 25.18 -5.54 -1.39
C GLY A 84 24.02 -5.60 -2.39
N ASN A 85 22.96 -6.33 -2.02
CA ASN A 85 21.72 -6.37 -2.79
C ASN A 85 20.73 -5.34 -2.25
N VAL A 86 19.79 -4.93 -3.11
CA VAL A 86 18.63 -4.12 -2.73
C VAL A 86 17.39 -5.01 -2.78
N VAL A 87 16.70 -5.17 -1.66
CA VAL A 87 15.44 -5.91 -1.59
C VAL A 87 14.30 -4.90 -1.48
N ILE A 88 13.34 -4.96 -2.39
CA ILE A 88 12.18 -4.07 -2.47
C ILE A 88 10.91 -4.90 -2.31
N PRO A 89 10.34 -4.97 -1.09
CA PRO A 89 8.98 -5.49 -0.91
C PRO A 89 8.00 -4.64 -1.69
N SER A 90 7.25 -5.24 -2.62
CA SER A 90 6.25 -4.53 -3.43
C SER A 90 4.99 -5.36 -3.66
N PHE A 91 3.86 -4.69 -3.91
CA PHE A 91 2.64 -5.36 -4.36
C PHE A 91 2.82 -5.85 -5.80
N ALA A 92 2.20 -6.99 -6.09
CA ALA A 92 2.42 -7.67 -7.36
C ALA A 92 1.85 -6.90 -8.56
N VAL A 93 0.75 -6.19 -8.35
CA VAL A 93 0.06 -5.41 -9.37
C VAL A 93 0.34 -3.93 -9.14
N GLU A 94 0.51 -3.18 -10.23
CA GLU A 94 0.81 -1.75 -10.28
C GLU A 94 2.19 -1.36 -9.76
N ARG A 95 2.41 -1.42 -8.44
CA ARG A 95 3.60 -0.85 -7.82
C ARG A 95 4.90 -1.51 -8.30
N SER A 96 4.86 -2.82 -8.58
CA SER A 96 6.00 -3.52 -9.17
C SER A 96 6.30 -3.01 -10.58
N GLN A 97 5.28 -2.71 -11.38
CA GLN A 97 5.40 -2.19 -12.74
C GLN A 97 5.88 -0.74 -12.73
N GLU A 98 5.37 0.08 -11.82
CA GLU A 98 5.85 1.46 -11.60
C GLU A 98 7.35 1.51 -11.27
N LEU A 99 7.79 0.63 -10.36
CA LEU A 99 9.21 0.48 -10.04
C LEU A 99 10.02 0.00 -11.25
N LEU A 100 9.54 -1.00 -11.98
CA LEU A 100 10.25 -1.50 -13.17
C LEU A 100 10.36 -0.42 -14.25
N HIS A 101 9.32 0.40 -14.43
CA HIS A 101 9.35 1.53 -15.35
C HIS A 101 10.44 2.52 -14.94
N ASP A 102 10.40 3.02 -13.72
CA ASP A 102 11.34 4.04 -13.26
C ASP A 102 12.79 3.53 -13.25
N ILE A 103 13.01 2.28 -12.80
CA ILE A 103 14.33 1.65 -12.87
C ILE A 103 14.78 1.49 -14.33
N GLY A 104 13.85 1.15 -15.23
CA GLY A 104 14.12 1.03 -16.66
C GLY A 104 14.60 2.35 -17.27
N VAL A 105 13.92 3.46 -16.96
CA VAL A 105 14.33 4.82 -17.37
C VAL A 105 15.73 5.14 -16.83
N LEU A 106 15.96 4.88 -15.54
CA LEU A 106 17.24 5.17 -14.90
C LEU A 106 18.41 4.34 -15.46
N LEU A 107 18.16 3.09 -15.84
CA LEU A 107 19.16 2.25 -16.50
C LEU A 107 19.42 2.68 -17.95
N ALA A 108 18.36 3.00 -18.70
CA ALA A 108 18.47 3.44 -20.10
C ALA A 108 19.27 4.76 -20.21
N THR A 109 19.03 5.69 -19.27
CA THR A 109 19.74 6.97 -19.17
C THR A 109 21.08 6.89 -18.46
N LYS A 110 21.48 5.70 -17.95
CA LYS A 110 22.68 5.48 -17.13
C LYS A 110 22.75 6.37 -15.89
N ALA A 111 21.59 6.76 -15.35
CA ALA A 111 21.48 7.60 -14.16
C ALA A 111 21.74 6.84 -12.86
N ILE A 112 21.69 5.50 -12.89
CA ILE A 112 22.12 4.61 -11.81
C ILE A 112 23.19 3.62 -12.31
N PRO A 113 24.01 3.02 -11.42
CA PRO A 113 24.94 1.97 -11.80
C PRO A 113 24.23 0.76 -12.43
N ASP A 114 24.91 0.11 -13.38
CA ASP A 114 24.46 -1.16 -13.94
C ASP A 114 24.21 -2.19 -12.83
N CYS A 115 23.01 -2.76 -12.82
CA CYS A 115 22.59 -3.79 -11.89
C CYS A 115 21.60 -4.74 -12.56
N ASP A 116 21.54 -5.98 -12.07
CA ASP A 116 20.51 -6.93 -12.47
C ASP A 116 19.26 -6.70 -11.60
N VAL A 117 18.09 -6.66 -12.24
CA VAL A 117 16.81 -6.37 -11.60
C VAL A 117 15.92 -7.59 -11.73
N TYR A 118 15.56 -8.19 -10.59
CA TYR A 118 14.73 -9.38 -10.53
C TYR A 118 13.32 -9.01 -10.10
N LEU A 119 12.32 -9.40 -10.88
CA LEU A 119 10.92 -9.40 -10.45
C LEU A 119 10.53 -10.83 -10.06
N ASP A 120 10.49 -11.10 -8.76
CA ASP A 120 10.20 -12.44 -8.23
C ASP A 120 8.80 -12.53 -7.60
N SER A 121 7.79 -12.60 -8.47
CA SER A 121 6.40 -12.85 -8.10
C SER A 121 5.64 -13.41 -9.30
N PRO A 122 5.08 -14.64 -9.22
CA PRO A 122 4.28 -15.20 -10.31
C PRO A 122 3.11 -14.32 -10.73
N LEU A 123 2.48 -13.65 -9.75
CA LEU A 123 1.39 -12.71 -10.02
C LEU A 123 1.91 -11.43 -10.67
N ALA A 124 3.06 -10.91 -10.22
CA ALA A 124 3.61 -9.69 -10.79
C ALA A 124 4.06 -9.90 -12.24
N ARG A 125 4.61 -11.08 -12.56
CA ARG A 125 4.89 -11.46 -13.95
C ARG A 125 3.64 -11.39 -14.82
N LYS A 126 2.56 -12.07 -14.40
CA LYS A 126 1.30 -12.08 -15.14
C LYS A 126 0.74 -10.66 -15.30
N ALA A 127 0.82 -9.84 -14.25
CA ALA A 127 0.43 -8.44 -14.34
C ALA A 127 1.29 -7.69 -15.36
N THR A 128 2.62 -7.82 -15.31
CA THR A 128 3.53 -7.19 -16.29
C THR A 128 3.20 -7.62 -17.73
N GLU A 129 2.85 -8.88 -17.97
CA GLU A 129 2.40 -9.35 -19.30
C GLU A 129 1.14 -8.61 -19.78
N VAL A 130 0.20 -8.30 -18.87
CA VAL A 130 -0.99 -7.51 -19.19
C VAL A 130 -0.61 -6.06 -19.50
N PHE A 131 0.27 -5.42 -18.73
CA PHE A 131 0.74 -4.06 -19.04
C PHE A 131 1.46 -3.99 -20.39
N ILE A 132 2.27 -5.00 -20.71
CA ILE A 132 2.94 -5.11 -22.02
C ILE A 132 1.93 -5.27 -23.16
N LYS A 133 0.82 -5.96 -22.91
CA LYS A 133 -0.20 -6.20 -23.94
C LYS A 133 -1.00 -4.94 -24.26
N HIS A 134 -1.21 -4.07 -23.27
CA HIS A 134 -1.99 -2.83 -23.38
C HIS A 134 -1.10 -1.60 -23.32
N SER A 135 0.17 -1.72 -23.73
CA SER A 135 1.16 -0.66 -23.57
C SER A 135 0.88 0.58 -24.43
N ASP A 136 0.08 0.43 -25.47
CA ASP A 136 -0.44 1.48 -26.35
C ASP A 136 -1.51 2.37 -25.68
N GLU A 137 -2.18 1.88 -24.64
CA GLU A 137 -3.22 2.60 -23.89
C GLU A 137 -2.65 3.36 -22.67
N LEU A 138 -1.38 3.14 -22.33
CA LEU A 138 -0.76 3.67 -21.11
C LEU A 138 -0.28 5.12 -21.30
N GLN A 139 -0.48 5.95 -20.27
CA GLN A 139 -0.06 7.35 -20.25
C GLN A 139 1.17 7.58 -19.36
N ASP A 140 1.83 8.72 -19.52
CA ASP A 140 2.96 9.18 -18.69
C ASP A 140 4.14 8.19 -18.57
N ILE A 141 4.39 7.49 -19.68
CA ILE A 141 5.56 6.61 -19.84
C ILE A 141 6.74 7.45 -20.37
N ALA A 142 7.86 7.39 -19.66
CA ALA A 142 9.10 8.09 -20.01
C ALA A 142 10.07 7.22 -20.85
N MET A 143 9.53 6.27 -21.61
CA MET A 143 10.27 5.38 -22.50
C MET A 143 9.40 4.90 -23.65
N ASP A 144 10.04 4.45 -24.72
CA ASP A 144 9.33 3.86 -25.86
C ASP A 144 8.61 2.56 -25.45
N GLU A 145 7.42 2.35 -26.02
CA GLU A 145 6.57 1.18 -25.77
C GLU A 145 7.31 -0.15 -26.00
N SER A 146 8.15 -0.20 -27.03
CA SER A 146 8.95 -1.40 -27.38
C SER A 146 10.02 -1.71 -26.33
N GLN A 147 10.36 -0.74 -25.47
CA GLN A 147 11.36 -0.88 -24.41
C GLN A 147 10.74 -1.14 -23.03
N LEU A 148 9.44 -0.88 -22.88
CA LEU A 148 8.72 -1.03 -21.60
C LEU A 148 8.87 -2.45 -21.05
N PHE A 149 9.48 -2.54 -19.88
CA PHE A 149 9.80 -3.79 -19.15
C PHE A 149 10.70 -4.80 -19.88
N ARG A 150 11.32 -4.42 -21.01
CA ARG A 150 12.15 -5.30 -21.85
C ARG A 150 13.65 -5.01 -21.77
N ASN A 151 14.09 -4.33 -20.71
CA ASN A 151 15.52 -4.11 -20.49
C ASN A 151 16.26 -5.45 -20.30
N LYS A 152 17.41 -5.63 -20.96
CA LYS A 152 18.23 -6.86 -20.85
C LYS A 152 18.69 -7.21 -19.42
N ARG A 153 18.65 -6.24 -18.50
CA ARG A 153 18.97 -6.41 -17.08
C ARG A 153 17.78 -6.89 -16.26
N PHE A 154 16.58 -6.94 -16.84
CA PHE A 154 15.37 -7.37 -16.16
C PHE A 154 15.22 -8.88 -16.28
N HIS A 155 15.08 -9.52 -15.13
CA HIS A 155 14.89 -10.96 -14.98
C HIS A 155 13.53 -11.18 -14.34
N ILE A 156 12.50 -11.43 -15.16
CA ILE A 156 11.15 -11.71 -14.68
C ILE A 156 11.04 -13.21 -14.39
N VAL A 157 11.05 -13.54 -13.10
CA VAL A 157 11.32 -14.90 -12.61
C VAL A 157 10.08 -15.77 -12.72
N GLN A 158 10.23 -16.98 -13.27
CA GLN A 158 9.13 -17.92 -13.47
C GLN A 158 9.20 -19.07 -12.47
N SER A 159 10.34 -19.74 -12.41
CA SER A 159 10.48 -20.99 -11.66
C SER A 159 10.86 -20.77 -10.20
N VAL A 160 10.61 -21.80 -9.38
CA VAL A 160 11.01 -21.80 -7.98
C VAL A 160 12.53 -21.92 -7.86
N GLU A 161 13.16 -22.61 -8.80
CA GLU A 161 14.59 -22.84 -8.90
C GLU A 161 15.33 -21.52 -9.16
N GLU A 162 14.86 -20.73 -10.12
CA GLU A 162 15.35 -19.36 -10.36
C GLU A 162 15.19 -18.49 -9.12
N SER A 163 14.00 -18.48 -8.51
CA SER A 163 13.73 -17.72 -7.27
C SER A 163 14.73 -18.07 -6.15
N LYS A 164 15.02 -19.36 -5.96
CA LYS A 164 16.04 -19.81 -5.00
C LYS A 164 17.44 -19.35 -5.41
N ALA A 165 17.78 -19.42 -6.70
CA ALA A 165 19.09 -19.03 -7.22
C ALA A 165 19.40 -17.54 -6.99
N ILE A 166 18.38 -16.66 -7.04
CA ILE A 166 18.54 -15.22 -6.73
C ILE A 166 19.19 -15.01 -5.36
N ASN A 167 18.87 -15.85 -4.37
CA ASN A 167 19.43 -15.72 -3.01
C ASN A 167 20.94 -16.03 -2.94
N ASN A 168 21.52 -16.59 -4.01
CA ASN A 168 22.96 -16.82 -4.11
C ASN A 168 23.72 -15.59 -4.61
N HIS A 169 23.03 -14.60 -5.20
CA HIS A 169 23.66 -13.35 -5.62
C HIS A 169 24.16 -12.58 -4.40
N LYS A 170 25.47 -12.32 -4.36
CA LYS A 170 26.09 -11.64 -3.22
C LYS A 170 26.07 -10.12 -3.33
N LYS A 171 25.98 -9.55 -4.52
CA LYS A 171 26.05 -8.09 -4.70
C LYS A 171 25.39 -7.65 -6.00
N GLY A 172 24.96 -6.39 -6.03
CA GLY A 172 24.56 -5.70 -7.26
C GLY A 172 23.21 -6.13 -7.85
N ALA A 173 22.42 -6.91 -7.12
CA ALA A 173 21.07 -7.28 -7.52
C ALA A 173 20.02 -6.37 -6.86
N VAL A 174 19.06 -5.89 -7.64
CA VAL A 174 17.82 -5.30 -7.17
C VAL A 174 16.72 -6.37 -7.25
N ILE A 175 16.07 -6.69 -6.14
CA ILE A 175 15.12 -7.79 -6.03
C ILE A 175 13.77 -7.22 -5.61
N ILE A 176 12.82 -7.19 -6.53
CA ILE A 176 11.43 -6.77 -6.30
C ILE A 176 10.60 -8.04 -6.09
N SER A 177 9.92 -8.16 -4.95
CA SER A 177 9.14 -9.37 -4.66
C SER A 177 7.94 -9.07 -3.75
N ALA A 178 6.89 -9.87 -3.94
CA ALA A 178 5.67 -9.82 -3.16
C ALA A 178 5.72 -10.73 -1.91
N SER A 179 4.99 -10.42 -0.82
CA SER A 179 4.05 -9.29 -0.65
C SER A 179 4.71 -7.98 -0.20
N GLY A 180 4.07 -6.84 -0.52
CA GLY A 180 4.58 -5.49 -0.22
C GLY A 180 4.71 -5.16 1.27
N MET A 181 4.02 -5.89 2.15
CA MET A 181 4.11 -5.74 3.61
C MET A 181 4.87 -6.88 4.29
N CYS A 182 5.53 -7.74 3.51
CA CYS A 182 6.34 -8.87 3.99
C CYS A 182 5.58 -9.92 4.82
N THR A 183 4.27 -9.99 4.69
CA THR A 183 3.40 -10.93 5.43
C THR A 183 3.62 -12.37 4.97
N ALA A 184 3.71 -12.57 3.65
CA ALA A 184 3.81 -13.88 3.02
C ALA A 184 4.57 -13.79 1.67
N GLY A 185 4.81 -14.95 1.06
CA GLY A 185 5.37 -15.04 -0.29
C GLY A 185 6.90 -15.06 -0.35
N ARG A 186 7.41 -14.95 -1.58
CA ARG A 186 8.84 -15.10 -1.91
C ARG A 186 9.71 -14.04 -1.25
N ILE A 187 9.15 -12.85 -0.96
CA ILE A 187 9.85 -11.78 -0.25
C ILE A 187 10.48 -12.23 1.08
N LYS A 188 9.85 -13.14 1.83
CA LYS A 188 10.40 -13.63 3.11
C LYS A 188 11.68 -14.43 2.91
N HIS A 189 11.82 -15.12 1.78
CA HIS A 189 13.06 -15.83 1.44
C HIS A 189 14.18 -14.85 1.12
N HIS A 190 13.90 -13.79 0.35
CA HIS A 190 14.87 -12.75 0.05
C HIS A 190 15.27 -11.94 1.27
N LEU A 191 14.32 -11.60 2.16
CA LEU A 191 14.62 -10.96 3.43
C LEU A 191 15.52 -11.85 4.28
N LYS A 192 15.19 -13.13 4.43
CA LYS A 192 16.04 -14.10 5.15
C LYS A 192 17.48 -14.13 4.61
N ALA A 193 17.68 -14.02 3.30
CA ALA A 193 19.01 -14.06 2.67
C ALA A 193 19.79 -12.74 2.76
N ASN A 194 19.12 -11.61 3.03
CA ASN A 194 19.72 -10.28 2.91
C ASN A 194 19.67 -9.42 4.19
N ILE A 195 18.66 -9.57 5.05
CA ILE A 195 18.40 -8.64 6.16
C ILE A 195 19.49 -8.61 7.23
N HIS A 196 20.25 -9.70 7.36
CA HIS A 196 21.36 -9.82 8.32
C HIS A 196 22.71 -9.34 7.77
N ARG A 197 22.73 -8.80 6.54
CA ARG A 197 23.94 -8.40 5.83
C ARG A 197 24.04 -6.87 5.81
N LYS A 198 25.12 -6.34 6.38
CA LYS A 198 25.34 -4.90 6.59
C LYS A 198 25.62 -4.11 5.30
N GLU A 199 25.82 -4.79 4.19
CA GLU A 199 26.00 -4.23 2.86
C GLU A 199 24.67 -4.15 2.08
N CYS A 200 23.66 -4.93 2.47
CA CYS A 200 22.37 -4.97 1.80
C CYS A 200 21.46 -3.81 2.25
N THR A 201 20.49 -3.48 1.41
CA THR A 201 19.45 -2.49 1.68
C THR A 201 18.09 -3.17 1.56
N VAL A 202 17.17 -2.88 2.48
CA VAL A 202 15.74 -3.18 2.31
C VAL A 202 15.01 -1.86 2.12
N LEU A 203 14.44 -1.64 0.94
CA LEU A 203 13.76 -0.40 0.57
C LEU A 203 12.26 -0.63 0.55
N PHE A 204 11.55 -0.04 1.50
CA PHE A 204 10.09 -0.10 1.58
C PHE A 204 9.49 1.06 0.78
N VAL A 205 8.69 0.74 -0.23
CA VAL A 205 8.10 1.73 -1.17
C VAL A 205 6.60 1.94 -0.95
N GLY A 206 6.08 1.56 0.20
CA GLY A 206 4.65 1.63 0.47
C GLY A 206 4.31 1.49 1.94
N TYR A 207 3.05 1.79 2.26
CA TYR A 207 2.54 1.71 3.62
C TYR A 207 2.74 0.31 4.22
N GLN A 208 3.06 0.29 5.52
CA GLN A 208 3.32 -0.92 6.30
C GLN A 208 2.35 -0.95 7.48
N ALA A 209 1.26 -1.70 7.31
CA ALA A 209 0.22 -1.80 8.33
C ALA A 209 0.78 -2.39 9.65
N PRO A 210 0.32 -1.90 10.82
CA PRO A 210 0.65 -2.49 12.12
C PRO A 210 0.48 -4.01 12.13
N GLY A 211 1.35 -4.69 12.89
CA GLY A 211 1.35 -6.16 12.98
C GLY A 211 2.04 -6.90 11.82
N THR A 212 2.33 -6.23 10.71
CA THR A 212 3.07 -6.86 9.60
C THR A 212 4.58 -6.94 9.87
N LEU A 213 5.26 -7.93 9.27
CA LEU A 213 6.73 -8.04 9.37
C LEU A 213 7.41 -6.78 8.82
N GLY A 214 6.88 -6.19 7.75
CA GLY A 214 7.40 -4.95 7.21
C GLY A 214 7.27 -3.78 8.18
N HIS A 215 6.15 -3.67 8.92
CA HIS A 215 6.01 -2.68 9.99
C HIS A 215 7.02 -2.90 11.11
N ILE A 216 7.18 -4.15 11.59
CA ILE A 216 8.17 -4.48 12.63
C ILE A 216 9.59 -4.08 12.23
N ILE A 217 10.00 -4.40 10.98
CA ILE A 217 11.33 -4.04 10.46
C ILE A 217 11.47 -2.53 10.39
N THR A 218 10.49 -1.85 9.81
CA THR A 218 10.56 -0.41 9.59
C THR A 218 10.52 0.38 10.89
N SER A 219 9.84 -0.11 11.93
CA SER A 219 9.83 0.47 13.29
C SER A 219 11.16 0.33 14.05
N GLY A 220 12.21 -0.21 13.42
CA GLY A 220 13.57 -0.19 13.95
C GLY A 220 13.96 -1.42 14.77
N ALA A 221 13.18 -2.51 14.68
CA ALA A 221 13.49 -3.77 15.34
C ALA A 221 14.91 -4.25 15.01
N LYS A 222 15.69 -4.61 16.04
CA LYS A 222 17.07 -5.10 15.87
C LYS A 222 17.13 -6.58 15.50
N ARG A 223 16.05 -7.33 15.75
CA ARG A 223 15.92 -8.74 15.43
C ARG A 223 14.48 -9.00 14.96
N VAL A 224 14.33 -9.90 14.00
CA VAL A 224 13.01 -10.30 13.47
C VAL A 224 12.95 -11.80 13.22
N ARG A 225 11.76 -12.38 13.35
CA ARG A 225 11.53 -13.81 13.13
C ARG A 225 10.96 -14.05 11.73
N ILE A 226 11.67 -14.85 10.93
CA ILE A 226 11.29 -15.20 9.55
C ILE A 226 11.36 -16.73 9.42
N HIS A 227 10.25 -17.37 9.04
CA HIS A 227 10.15 -18.84 8.90
C HIS A 227 10.64 -19.59 10.14
N GLY A 228 10.22 -19.14 11.32
CA GLY A 228 10.56 -19.77 12.60
C GLY A 228 11.97 -19.52 13.12
N LYS A 229 12.83 -18.82 12.36
CA LYS A 229 14.21 -18.49 12.75
C LYS A 229 14.36 -16.99 12.97
N GLU A 230 15.22 -16.64 13.92
CA GLU A 230 15.50 -15.25 14.26
C GLU A 230 16.70 -14.71 13.49
N TYR A 231 16.59 -13.49 12.98
CA TYR A 231 17.60 -12.82 12.19
C TYR A 231 17.90 -11.45 12.77
N LYS A 232 19.19 -11.12 12.90
CA LYS A 232 19.62 -9.74 13.20
C LYS A 232 19.27 -8.85 12.01
N VAL A 233 18.69 -7.69 12.27
CA VAL A 233 18.49 -6.64 11.26
C VAL A 233 19.77 -5.81 11.20
N ALA A 234 20.57 -6.07 10.17
CA ALA A 234 21.84 -5.37 9.92
C ALA A 234 21.87 -4.63 8.57
N ALA A 235 20.97 -4.98 7.65
CA ALA A 235 20.75 -4.24 6.41
C ALA A 235 20.33 -2.78 6.70
N ASP A 236 20.62 -1.88 5.75
CA ASP A 236 20.12 -0.50 5.82
C ASP A 236 18.63 -0.52 5.47
N ILE A 237 17.80 -0.05 6.38
CA ILE A 237 16.35 -0.04 6.21
C ILE A 237 15.96 1.36 5.73
N ARG A 238 15.43 1.43 4.51
CA ARG A 238 15.08 2.68 3.84
C ARG A 238 13.58 2.69 3.53
N ARG A 239 13.02 3.88 3.42
CA ARG A 239 11.61 4.09 3.05
C ARG A 239 11.53 5.12 1.94
N LEU A 240 10.60 4.92 1.02
CA LEU A 240 10.28 5.85 -0.05
C LEU A 240 8.75 5.95 -0.17
N GLY A 241 8.19 7.13 0.07
CA GLY A 241 6.75 7.34 0.18
C GLY A 241 6.02 7.50 -1.16
N ASN A 242 6.76 7.78 -2.23
CA ASN A 242 6.25 8.34 -3.49
C ASN A 242 5.69 7.29 -4.46
N TYR A 243 5.38 6.08 -4.00
CA TYR A 243 4.80 4.99 -4.81
C TYR A 243 3.42 4.56 -4.28
N SER A 244 2.80 5.37 -3.43
CA SER A 244 1.44 5.09 -2.96
C SER A 244 0.46 5.20 -4.13
N ALA A 245 -0.49 4.26 -4.19
CA ALA A 245 -1.43 4.17 -5.30
C ALA A 245 -2.70 4.99 -5.09
N HIS A 246 -2.96 5.49 -3.87
CA HIS A 246 -4.13 6.32 -3.56
C HIS A 246 -3.82 7.80 -3.72
N ALA A 247 -4.84 8.59 -4.02
CA ALA A 247 -4.89 10.04 -3.88
C ALA A 247 -4.65 10.46 -2.42
N ASP A 248 -4.06 11.63 -2.22
CA ASP A 248 -3.84 12.22 -0.91
C ASP A 248 -5.00 13.12 -0.49
N GLN A 249 -4.86 13.77 0.66
CA GLN A 249 -5.88 14.65 1.17
C GLN A 249 -6.30 15.75 0.17
N ALA A 250 -5.35 16.43 -0.48
CA ALA A 250 -5.64 17.54 -1.36
C ALA A 250 -6.32 17.04 -2.64
N GLU A 251 -5.75 16.00 -3.25
CA GLU A 251 -6.26 15.35 -4.47
C GLU A 251 -7.69 14.81 -4.25
N LEU A 252 -7.97 14.18 -3.09
CA LEU A 252 -9.31 13.69 -2.74
C LEU A 252 -10.33 14.82 -2.55
N ILE A 253 -9.91 15.93 -1.94
CA ILE A 253 -10.79 17.10 -1.74
C ILE A 253 -11.11 17.72 -3.09
N GLU A 254 -10.11 17.95 -3.93
CA GLU A 254 -10.27 18.53 -5.26
C GLU A 254 -11.19 17.67 -6.14
N TRP A 255 -10.97 16.36 -6.17
CA TRP A 255 -11.82 15.42 -6.89
C TRP A 255 -13.30 15.53 -6.49
N VAL A 256 -13.61 15.70 -5.19
CA VAL A 256 -14.99 15.91 -4.73
C VAL A 256 -15.54 17.27 -5.15
N LEU A 257 -14.75 18.34 -5.03
CA LEU A 257 -15.17 19.71 -5.36
C LEU A 257 -15.50 19.86 -6.85
N GLU A 258 -14.69 19.27 -7.73
CA GLU A 258 -14.88 19.29 -9.18
C GLU A 258 -16.18 18.61 -9.63
N ARG A 259 -16.71 17.68 -8.84
CA ARG A 259 -17.94 16.92 -9.14
C ARG A 259 -19.19 17.64 -8.62
N GLY A 260 -19.01 18.78 -7.96
CA GLY A 260 -20.09 19.63 -7.49
C GLY A 260 -20.97 20.19 -8.63
N PRO A 261 -22.22 20.59 -8.33
CA PRO A 261 -22.87 20.51 -7.02
C PRO A 261 -23.31 19.08 -6.69
N VAL A 262 -23.14 18.68 -5.42
CA VAL A 262 -23.74 17.46 -4.85
C VAL A 262 -25.04 17.85 -4.17
N THR A 263 -26.18 17.46 -4.74
CA THR A 263 -27.50 17.98 -4.31
C THR A 263 -27.98 17.35 -3.00
N GLY A 264 -27.83 16.04 -2.87
CA GLY A 264 -28.23 15.25 -1.70
C GLY A 264 -27.16 15.25 -0.60
N ALA A 265 -26.17 14.38 -0.73
CA ALA A 265 -25.10 14.21 0.27
C ALA A 265 -23.82 13.56 -0.25
N LEU A 266 -22.73 13.76 0.48
CA LEU A 266 -21.46 13.06 0.33
C LEU A 266 -21.31 12.00 1.43
N PHE A 267 -20.92 10.80 1.07
CA PHE A 267 -20.56 9.72 1.99
C PHE A 267 -19.07 9.45 1.92
N LEU A 268 -18.38 9.56 3.06
CA LEU A 268 -16.96 9.23 3.19
C LEU A 268 -16.82 7.77 3.67
N ASN A 269 -16.23 6.92 2.85
CA ASN A 269 -16.00 5.49 3.09
C ASN A 269 -14.51 5.13 2.91
N HIS A 270 -14.13 3.87 3.15
CA HIS A 270 -12.79 3.33 2.86
C HIS A 270 -11.65 4.22 3.40
N GLY A 271 -11.66 4.41 4.73
CA GLY A 271 -10.68 5.19 5.47
C GLY A 271 -10.94 5.06 6.96
N GLU A 272 -9.93 5.32 7.78
CA GLU A 272 -10.05 5.33 9.24
C GLU A 272 -10.89 6.54 9.70
N ASP A 273 -11.48 6.45 10.89
CA ASP A 273 -12.39 7.51 11.40
C ASP A 273 -11.70 8.88 11.51
N ASP A 274 -10.40 8.92 11.80
CA ASP A 274 -9.62 10.16 11.83
C ASP A 274 -9.40 10.76 10.43
N ALA A 275 -9.12 9.93 9.43
CA ALA A 275 -9.01 10.32 8.03
C ALA A 275 -10.33 10.90 7.50
N ARG A 276 -11.45 10.22 7.80
CA ARG A 276 -12.79 10.65 7.42
C ARG A 276 -13.21 11.95 8.10
N ALA A 277 -12.94 12.07 9.40
CA ALA A 277 -13.25 13.28 10.14
C ALA A 277 -12.45 14.48 9.62
N ALA A 278 -11.14 14.31 9.38
CA ALA A 278 -10.30 15.36 8.82
C ALA A 278 -10.79 15.83 7.44
N MET A 279 -11.10 14.89 6.54
CA MET A 279 -11.62 15.20 5.20
C MET A 279 -12.97 15.94 5.26
N ARG A 280 -13.88 15.53 6.16
CA ARG A 280 -15.16 16.22 6.38
C ARG A 280 -14.97 17.69 6.79
N GLU A 281 -14.08 17.95 7.75
CA GLU A 281 -13.82 19.31 8.22
C GLU A 281 -13.22 20.18 7.11
N LEU A 282 -12.29 19.62 6.32
CA LEU A 282 -11.65 20.34 5.22
C LEU A 282 -12.61 20.65 4.07
N LEU A 283 -13.48 19.71 3.70
CA LEU A 283 -14.56 19.96 2.73
C LEU A 283 -15.53 21.02 3.24
N GLY A 284 -15.83 21.01 4.54
CA GLY A 284 -16.58 22.07 5.22
C GLY A 284 -15.93 23.44 5.08
N ALA A 285 -14.61 23.52 5.33
CA ALA A 285 -13.83 24.75 5.17
C ALA A 285 -13.77 25.23 3.70
N LYS A 286 -13.95 24.32 2.73
CA LYS A 286 -14.05 24.63 1.29
C LYS A 286 -15.48 24.99 0.84
N GLY A 287 -16.45 25.04 1.76
CA GLY A 287 -17.80 25.56 1.51
C GLY A 287 -18.89 24.49 1.34
N LEU A 288 -18.59 23.21 1.54
CA LEU A 288 -19.63 22.17 1.59
C LEU A 288 -20.36 22.20 2.93
N ASP A 289 -21.66 21.94 2.93
CA ASP A 289 -22.43 21.80 4.16
C ASP A 289 -22.02 20.52 4.89
N THR A 290 -21.37 20.66 6.05
CA THR A 290 -20.90 19.51 6.85
C THR A 290 -22.04 18.64 7.38
N ASN A 291 -23.29 19.12 7.37
CA ASN A 291 -24.48 18.32 7.69
C ASN A 291 -24.88 17.38 6.55
N LYS A 292 -24.39 17.64 5.33
CA LYS A 292 -24.55 16.78 4.15
C LYS A 292 -23.35 15.88 3.89
N ILE A 293 -22.37 15.85 4.79
CA ILE A 293 -21.22 14.94 4.73
C ILE A 293 -21.36 13.87 5.80
N PHE A 294 -21.63 12.65 5.37
CA PHE A 294 -21.88 11.50 6.21
C PHE A 294 -20.65 10.61 6.32
N MET A 295 -20.48 10.05 7.50
CA MET A 295 -19.47 9.03 7.80
C MET A 295 -20.19 7.75 8.27
N PRO A 296 -20.76 6.94 7.34
CA PRO A 296 -21.47 5.71 7.66
C PRO A 296 -20.63 4.75 8.49
N GLN A 297 -21.26 4.07 9.44
CA GLN A 297 -20.63 2.95 10.15
C GLN A 297 -20.99 1.62 9.47
N PHE A 298 -20.26 0.55 9.80
CA PHE A 298 -20.61 -0.78 9.29
C PHE A 298 -22.07 -1.13 9.59
N ASP A 299 -22.73 -1.72 8.59
CA ASP A 299 -24.14 -2.12 8.60
C ASP A 299 -25.15 -0.94 8.69
N GLU A 300 -24.73 0.32 8.79
CA GLU A 300 -25.64 1.46 8.69
C GLU A 300 -26.24 1.56 7.27
N SER A 301 -27.53 1.90 7.19
CA SER A 301 -28.28 1.96 5.94
C SER A 301 -29.01 3.31 5.81
N PHE A 302 -29.17 3.77 4.58
CA PHE A 302 -29.79 5.06 4.26
C PHE A 302 -30.87 4.88 3.19
N GLU A 303 -31.99 5.56 3.38
CA GLU A 303 -32.96 5.83 2.34
C GLU A 303 -32.51 7.06 1.55
N LEU A 304 -32.44 6.91 0.23
CA LEU A 304 -31.94 7.91 -0.71
C LEU A 304 -33.06 8.36 -1.63
N VAL A 305 -33.22 9.67 -1.81
CA VAL A 305 -34.20 10.30 -2.69
C VAL A 305 -33.49 11.39 -3.49
N ALA A 306 -33.74 11.46 -4.79
CA ALA A 306 -33.05 12.38 -5.69
C ALA A 306 -33.12 13.84 -5.19
N GLY A 307 -31.96 14.44 -4.94
CA GLY A 307 -31.79 15.81 -4.44
C GLY A 307 -32.02 16.05 -2.94
N ASP A 308 -32.45 15.04 -2.19
CA ASP A 308 -32.82 15.19 -0.79
C ASP A 308 -31.72 14.72 0.18
N THR A 309 -31.79 15.20 1.42
CA THR A 309 -30.87 14.74 2.48
C THR A 309 -31.18 13.28 2.83
N PRO A 310 -30.18 12.39 2.86
CA PRO A 310 -30.42 10.97 3.08
C PRO A 310 -30.90 10.71 4.52
N VAL A 311 -31.80 9.74 4.68
CA VAL A 311 -32.36 9.39 5.99
C VAL A 311 -31.77 8.06 6.45
N SER A 312 -31.04 8.07 7.57
CA SER A 312 -30.52 6.83 8.18
C SER A 312 -31.70 5.98 8.65
N THR A 313 -31.77 4.72 8.20
CA THR A 313 -32.79 3.74 8.64
C THR A 313 -32.40 3.06 9.95
N GLY A 314 -31.34 3.55 10.60
CA GLY A 314 -30.81 3.06 11.87
C GLY A 314 -29.42 2.46 11.74
N LYS A 315 -28.71 2.48 12.87
CA LYS A 315 -27.44 1.76 13.07
C LYS A 315 -27.77 0.41 13.69
N PRO A 316 -27.76 -0.70 12.94
CA PRO A 316 -27.92 -1.99 13.55
C PRO A 316 -26.80 -2.21 14.56
N LYS A 317 -27.07 -3.07 15.55
CA LYS A 317 -26.05 -3.46 16.52
C LYS A 317 -24.84 -4.00 15.74
N PRO A 318 -23.61 -3.47 15.97
CA PRO A 318 -22.43 -3.92 15.24
C PRO A 318 -22.34 -5.45 15.28
N ARG A 319 -22.16 -6.08 14.11
CA ARG A 319 -21.99 -7.55 14.03
C ARG A 319 -20.78 -8.03 14.83
N ILE A 320 -19.80 -7.16 15.00
CA ILE A 320 -18.55 -7.39 15.74
C ILE A 320 -18.32 -6.15 16.60
N ASP A 321 -17.90 -6.35 17.85
CA ASP A 321 -17.45 -5.24 18.69
C ASP A 321 -16.16 -4.67 18.08
N VAL A 322 -16.20 -3.42 17.61
CA VAL A 322 -15.03 -2.75 17.00
C VAL A 322 -13.84 -2.63 17.95
N THR A 323 -14.03 -2.78 19.28
CA THR A 323 -12.92 -2.92 20.22
C THR A 323 -12.20 -4.26 20.09
N GLU A 324 -12.88 -5.33 19.67
CA GLU A 324 -12.30 -6.63 19.33
C GLU A 324 -11.57 -6.62 17.97
N LEU A 325 -11.79 -5.60 17.13
CA LEU A 325 -11.09 -5.43 15.85
C LEU A 325 -9.78 -4.63 15.95
N LYS A 326 -9.53 -3.94 17.07
CA LYS A 326 -8.29 -3.18 17.28
C LYS A 326 -7.06 -4.08 17.38
N THR A 327 -7.26 -5.31 17.82
CA THR A 327 -6.25 -6.36 17.84
C THR A 327 -6.93 -7.66 17.41
N ASP A 328 -6.43 -8.30 16.35
CA ASP A 328 -6.81 -9.68 16.07
C ASP A 328 -5.92 -10.63 16.88
N TRP A 329 -6.34 -11.90 17.00
CA TRP A 329 -5.53 -12.87 17.75
C TRP A 329 -4.12 -13.03 17.17
N HIS A 330 -3.88 -12.72 15.88
CA HIS A 330 -2.55 -12.72 15.29
C HIS A 330 -1.70 -11.57 15.82
N TYR A 331 -2.26 -10.37 15.94
CA TYR A 331 -1.63 -9.21 16.55
C TYR A 331 -1.35 -9.46 18.03
N ASP A 332 -2.34 -9.96 18.78
CA ASP A 332 -2.18 -10.28 20.19
C ASP A 332 -1.12 -11.38 20.40
N TYR A 333 -1.13 -12.40 19.54
CA TYR A 333 -0.09 -13.42 19.54
C TYR A 333 1.29 -12.84 19.23
N ALA A 334 1.41 -11.98 18.21
CA ALA A 334 2.67 -11.35 17.84
C ALA A 334 3.21 -10.44 18.95
N ALA A 335 2.35 -9.60 19.53
CA ALA A 335 2.64 -8.70 20.65
C ALA A 335 3.06 -9.51 21.89
N PHE A 336 2.28 -10.52 22.25
CA PHE A 336 2.57 -11.43 23.36
C PHE A 336 3.93 -12.13 23.18
N MET A 337 4.20 -12.67 21.98
CA MET A 337 5.46 -13.35 21.71
C MET A 337 6.66 -12.40 21.74
N LEU A 338 6.50 -11.15 21.28
CA LEU A 338 7.52 -10.11 21.38
C LEU A 338 7.79 -9.72 22.83
N GLU A 339 6.75 -9.48 23.62
CA GLU A 339 6.87 -9.14 25.04
C GLU A 339 7.51 -10.28 25.84
N LEU A 340 7.06 -11.52 25.62
CA LEU A 340 7.63 -12.71 26.26
C LEU A 340 9.11 -12.87 25.90
N SER A 341 9.48 -12.70 24.62
CA SER A 341 10.88 -12.78 24.19
C SER A 341 11.73 -11.69 24.84
N ALA A 342 11.27 -10.44 24.83
CA ALA A 342 11.98 -9.33 25.45
C ALA A 342 12.19 -9.55 26.95
N LYS A 343 11.18 -10.09 27.64
CA LYS A 343 11.26 -10.41 29.07
C LYS A 343 12.22 -11.56 29.36
N LEU A 344 12.26 -12.58 28.51
CA LEU A 344 13.23 -13.68 28.64
C LEU A 344 14.67 -13.24 28.38
N ASP A 345 14.87 -12.38 27.37
CA ASP A 345 16.19 -11.83 27.02
C ASP A 345 16.73 -10.89 28.12
N GLY A 346 15.85 -10.16 28.82
CA GLY A 346 16.21 -9.28 29.93
C GLY A 346 16.50 -9.98 31.26
N ILE A 347 16.26 -11.29 31.38
CA ILE A 347 16.59 -12.06 32.60
C ILE A 347 18.01 -12.61 32.48
N GLU A 348 18.90 -12.22 33.39
CA GLU A 348 20.29 -12.68 33.39
C GLU A 348 20.46 -14.11 33.94
N ASP A 349 19.70 -14.48 34.98
CA ASP A 349 19.78 -15.82 35.58
C ASP A 349 19.00 -16.87 34.77
N HIS A 350 19.68 -17.96 34.41
CA HIS A 350 19.10 -19.10 33.73
C HIS A 350 17.97 -19.77 34.51
N LYS A 351 17.99 -19.76 35.85
CA LYS A 351 16.90 -20.35 36.66
C LYS A 351 15.63 -19.52 36.53
N ASP A 352 15.72 -18.21 36.66
CA ASP A 352 14.58 -17.29 36.54
C ASP A 352 13.98 -17.30 35.14
N ARG A 353 14.83 -17.43 34.10
CA ARG A 353 14.37 -17.57 32.71
C ARG A 353 13.55 -18.86 32.52
N ARG A 354 14.01 -19.98 33.10
CA ARG A 354 13.25 -21.26 33.07
C ARG A 354 11.97 -21.17 33.88
N GLU A 355 11.99 -20.45 34.99
CA GLU A 355 10.82 -20.27 35.85
C GLU A 355 9.70 -19.49 35.15
N LEU A 356 10.04 -18.40 34.43
CA LEU A 356 9.07 -17.67 33.62
C LEU A 356 8.45 -18.55 32.54
N ILE A 357 9.26 -19.34 31.82
CA ILE A 357 8.77 -20.30 30.82
C ILE A 357 7.80 -21.30 31.47
N ARG A 358 8.15 -21.83 32.65
CA ARG A 358 7.32 -22.80 33.37
C ARG A 358 5.97 -22.19 33.79
N ARG A 359 5.96 -20.94 34.26
CA ARG A 359 4.73 -20.22 34.65
C ARG A 359 3.81 -19.98 33.46
N VAL A 360 4.35 -19.49 32.35
CA VAL A 360 3.58 -19.30 31.11
C VAL A 360 3.07 -20.65 30.60
N SER A 361 3.90 -21.69 30.60
CA SER A 361 3.51 -23.04 30.19
C SER A 361 2.42 -23.65 31.07
N ALA A 362 2.42 -23.34 32.37
CA ALA A 362 1.38 -23.81 33.29
C ALA A 362 0.04 -23.11 33.02
N ALA A 363 0.06 -21.80 32.73
CA ALA A 363 -1.13 -21.05 32.36
C ALA A 363 -1.77 -21.56 31.05
N LEU A 364 -0.97 -22.09 30.12
CA LEU A 364 -1.46 -22.69 28.86
C LEU A 364 -2.03 -24.12 29.03
N ARG A 365 -1.90 -24.74 30.22
CA ARG A 365 -2.39 -26.09 30.51
C ARG A 365 -3.64 -26.10 31.41
N GLN A 366 -4.08 -24.93 31.86
CA GLN A 366 -5.39 -24.72 32.50
C GLN A 366 -6.42 -24.49 31.40
#